data_AF-A0A960H225-F1
#
_entry.id   AF-A0A960H225-F1
#
_cell.length_a   1.000
_cell.length_b   1.000
_cell.length_c   1.000
_cell.angle_alpha   90.00
_cell.angle_beta   90.00
_cell.angle_gamma   90.00
#
_symmetry.space_group_name_H-M   'P 1'
#
loop_
_entity.id
_entity.type
_entity.pdbx_description
1 polymer ?
#
loop_
_entity_poly.entity_id
_entity_poly.type
_entity_poly.pdbx_seq_one_letter_code
_entity_poly.pdbx_strand_id
1 'polypeptide(L)'
;MSDLAHGPGETEQTAGAEGADAVRYVLGPDGQPLIGADGNPIIDRRRPKGVRRPKDPRVSVVVPAKNESPNIREILPYLKDYHEVIVVVSVDDHESAEAARQALPTAKVVFQTRKGKGNAMACGFAEVTGDAIVMFDIDGSADPHEIPRFIKALTDGADLAKGSRFCRGGGSDDITLLRTSGNFGLNLLASVLTKRRFSDLCYGYNAFWADQLYMLDLPDTEANDAEMVRGDGFEIEALIIGRFALSDAAITEVPSFEHGRYHGHTNLNTFRDGFRVLWTILQDRAYARRIRTLAKRRHLSSAAGPQRPGWMTDEVRHGVRRIKRLDLESMPRTG
;
A
#
# COMPACT_ATOMS: atom_id res chain seq x y z
N MET A 1 -47.34 11.55 -30.30
CA MET A 1 -46.94 11.48 -28.88
C MET A 1 -46.29 10.12 -28.71
N SER A 2 -45.03 9.93 -28.41
CA SER A 2 -43.88 10.79 -28.10
C SER A 2 -42.75 9.79 -27.84
N ASP A 3 -41.65 9.89 -28.58
CA ASP A 3 -40.40 9.17 -28.34
C ASP A 3 -39.87 9.39 -26.92
N LEU A 4 -39.34 8.34 -26.28
CA LEU A 4 -38.29 8.47 -25.28
C LEU A 4 -37.20 7.43 -25.54
N ALA A 5 -36.17 7.91 -26.23
CA ALA A 5 -34.91 7.24 -26.48
C ALA A 5 -34.22 6.82 -25.18
N HIS A 6 -33.82 5.55 -25.11
CA HIS A 6 -32.78 5.09 -24.21
C HIS A 6 -31.43 5.59 -24.76
N GLY A 7 -30.78 6.50 -24.04
CA GLY A 7 -29.42 6.93 -24.36
C GLY A 7 -28.42 5.76 -24.23
N PRO A 8 -27.39 5.68 -25.07
CA PRO A 8 -26.36 4.67 -24.95
C PRO A 8 -25.56 4.93 -23.68
N GLY A 9 -25.49 3.92 -22.80
CA GLY A 9 -24.64 3.95 -21.61
C GLY A 9 -23.19 4.17 -22.02
N GLU A 10 -22.54 5.12 -21.36
CA GLU A 10 -21.11 5.37 -21.49
C GLU A 10 -20.35 4.09 -21.11
N THR A 11 -19.88 3.36 -22.12
CA THR A 11 -18.86 2.32 -21.96
C THR A 11 -17.57 3.00 -21.53
N GLU A 12 -17.27 2.92 -20.23
CA GLU A 12 -15.97 3.27 -19.66
C GLU A 12 -14.93 2.33 -20.30
N GLN A 13 -14.18 2.84 -21.29
CA GLN A 13 -13.11 2.08 -21.95
C GLN A 13 -12.00 1.80 -20.95
N THR A 14 -11.99 0.58 -20.43
CA THR A 14 -10.87 -0.02 -19.71
C THR A 14 -9.74 -0.31 -20.69
N ALA A 15 -8.77 0.59 -20.80
CA ALA A 15 -7.52 0.31 -21.47
C ALA A 15 -6.54 -0.36 -20.49
N GLY A 16 -6.38 -1.69 -20.63
CA GLY A 16 -5.18 -2.43 -20.21
C GLY A 16 -5.16 -3.02 -18.81
N ALA A 17 -4.82 -4.32 -18.73
CA ALA A 17 -4.65 -5.21 -17.57
C ALA A 17 -5.94 -5.67 -16.85
N GLU A 18 -6.56 -6.72 -17.38
CA GLU A 18 -7.35 -7.65 -16.56
C GLU A 18 -6.40 -8.38 -15.60
N GLY A 19 -6.53 -8.13 -14.30
CA GLY A 19 -5.76 -8.78 -13.24
C GLY A 19 -5.74 -7.96 -11.97
N ALA A 20 -5.51 -8.61 -10.83
CA ALA A 20 -5.41 -7.98 -9.50
C ALA A 20 -4.21 -6.98 -9.37
N ASP A 21 -3.41 -6.81 -10.42
CA ASP A 21 -2.16 -6.04 -10.46
C ASP A 21 -2.25 -4.68 -11.17
N ALA A 22 -3.43 -4.25 -11.61
CA ALA A 22 -3.55 -2.96 -12.31
C ALA A 22 -3.47 -1.77 -11.32
N VAL A 23 -2.26 -1.23 -11.10
CA VAL A 23 -2.06 0.07 -10.45
C VAL A 23 -2.85 1.13 -11.22
N ARG A 24 -3.83 1.75 -10.55
CA ARG A 24 -4.66 2.79 -11.17
C ARG A 24 -3.98 4.14 -11.01
N TYR A 25 -3.92 4.92 -12.07
CA TYR A 25 -3.43 6.30 -12.03
C TYR A 25 -4.56 7.31 -12.14
N VAL A 26 -4.35 8.50 -11.57
CA VAL A 26 -5.24 9.64 -11.76
C VAL A 26 -4.95 10.23 -13.13
N LEU A 27 -5.89 10.08 -14.06
CA LEU A 27 -5.73 10.57 -15.43
C LEU A 27 -6.10 12.06 -15.59
N GLY A 28 -5.35 12.76 -16.43
CA GLY A 28 -5.61 14.11 -16.90
C GLY A 28 -6.68 14.18 -17.99
N PRO A 29 -7.03 15.40 -18.46
CA PRO A 29 -8.04 15.60 -19.51
C PRO A 29 -7.67 14.95 -20.86
N ASP A 30 -6.38 14.74 -21.09
CA ASP A 30 -5.77 14.08 -22.24
C ASP A 30 -5.73 12.54 -22.13
N GLY A 31 -6.26 11.98 -21.03
CA GLY A 31 -6.25 10.55 -20.76
C GLY A 31 -4.91 10.00 -20.27
N GLN A 32 -3.89 10.86 -20.07
CA GLN A 32 -2.57 10.46 -19.56
C GLN A 32 -2.50 10.56 -18.04
N PRO A 33 -1.65 9.77 -17.35
CA PRO A 33 -1.43 9.91 -15.92
C PRO A 33 -0.98 11.33 -15.53
N LEU A 34 -1.63 11.93 -14.54
CA LEU A 34 -1.17 13.19 -13.97
C LEU A 34 0.14 12.94 -13.22
N ILE A 35 1.11 13.82 -13.45
CA ILE A 35 2.42 13.74 -12.82
C ILE A 35 2.44 14.58 -11.53
N GLY A 36 2.94 13.98 -10.46
CA GLY A 36 3.15 14.58 -9.16
C GLY A 36 4.28 15.61 -9.16
N ALA A 37 4.44 16.32 -8.05
CA ALA A 37 5.56 17.27 -7.89
C ALA A 37 6.93 16.57 -7.78
N ASP A 38 6.91 15.28 -7.47
CA ASP A 38 8.04 14.36 -7.42
C ASP A 38 8.39 13.76 -8.79
N GLY A 39 7.65 14.11 -9.85
CA GLY A 39 7.88 13.60 -11.20
C GLY A 39 7.26 12.23 -11.47
N ASN A 40 6.58 11.63 -10.50
CA ASN A 40 5.98 10.30 -10.64
C ASN A 40 4.48 10.38 -10.98
N PRO A 41 3.92 9.40 -11.72
CA PRO A 41 2.48 9.29 -11.93
C PRO A 41 1.71 9.22 -10.60
N ILE A 42 0.62 9.97 -10.52
CA ILE A 42 -0.23 10.00 -9.33
C ILE A 42 -1.08 8.72 -9.30
N ILE A 43 -0.96 7.94 -8.23
CA ILE A 43 -1.75 6.73 -8.01
C ILE A 43 -3.15 7.07 -7.48
N ASP A 44 -4.18 6.48 -8.08
CA ASP A 44 -5.56 6.50 -7.59
C ASP A 44 -5.72 5.53 -6.42
N ARG A 45 -5.63 6.06 -5.19
CA ARG A 45 -5.72 5.29 -3.95
C ARG A 45 -7.15 4.90 -3.55
N ARG A 46 -8.14 5.06 -4.43
CA ARG A 46 -9.51 4.58 -4.16
C ARG A 46 -9.55 3.06 -4.23
N ARG A 47 -10.31 2.45 -3.31
CA ARG A 47 -10.55 1.00 -3.29
C ARG A 47 -11.09 0.53 -4.65
N PRO A 48 -10.56 -0.55 -5.25
CA PRO A 48 -11.09 -1.05 -6.49
C PRO A 48 -12.49 -1.64 -6.24
N LYS A 49 -13.49 -1.19 -7.00
CA LYS A 49 -14.85 -1.75 -6.92
C LYS A 49 -14.85 -3.14 -7.56
N GLY A 50 -15.46 -4.11 -6.89
CA GLY A 50 -15.69 -5.45 -7.43
C GLY A 50 -14.63 -6.51 -7.11
N VAL A 51 -13.58 -6.20 -6.34
CA VAL A 51 -12.62 -7.23 -5.90
C VAL A 51 -13.30 -8.18 -4.92
N ARG A 52 -13.38 -9.46 -5.31
CA ARG A 52 -13.95 -10.52 -4.48
C ARG A 52 -12.84 -11.12 -3.62
N ARG A 53 -12.87 -10.81 -2.32
CA ARG A 53 -11.95 -11.38 -1.34
C ARG A 53 -12.45 -12.75 -0.84
N PRO A 54 -11.55 -13.73 -0.63
CA PRO A 54 -11.92 -15.03 -0.09
C PRO A 54 -12.37 -14.93 1.37
N LYS A 55 -13.24 -15.86 1.80
CA LYS A 55 -13.63 -15.99 3.21
C LYS A 55 -12.55 -16.63 4.08
N ASP A 56 -11.71 -17.45 3.45
CA ASP A 56 -10.56 -18.12 4.06
C ASP A 56 -9.31 -17.71 3.27
N PRO A 57 -8.70 -16.55 3.61
CA PRO A 57 -7.58 -16.01 2.85
C PRO A 57 -6.29 -16.77 3.11
N ARG A 58 -5.48 -16.95 2.07
CA ARG A 58 -4.07 -17.32 2.21
C ARG A 58 -3.32 -16.15 2.84
N VAL A 59 -2.62 -16.40 3.95
CA VAL A 59 -1.97 -15.35 4.73
C VAL A 59 -0.46 -15.37 4.51
N SER A 60 0.08 -14.21 4.11
CA SER A 60 1.51 -13.94 4.01
C SER A 60 1.96 -13.15 5.23
N VAL A 61 2.89 -13.70 6.01
CA VAL A 61 3.46 -12.99 7.17
C VAL A 61 4.79 -12.38 6.76
N VAL A 62 4.89 -11.05 6.81
CA VAL A 62 6.10 -10.29 6.47
C VAL A 62 6.80 -9.88 7.75
N VAL A 63 8.03 -10.37 7.90
CA VAL A 63 8.80 -10.33 9.14
C VAL A 63 10.10 -9.55 8.92
N PRO A 64 10.16 -8.24 9.23
CA PRO A 64 11.41 -7.49 9.19
C PRO A 64 12.34 -7.94 10.33
N ALA A 65 13.61 -8.18 10.02
CA ALA A 65 14.61 -8.63 10.98
C ALA A 65 15.95 -7.89 10.81
N LYS A 66 16.51 -7.41 11.92
CA LYS A 66 17.85 -6.84 11.96
C LYS A 66 18.51 -7.14 13.30
N ASN A 67 19.52 -7.99 13.28
CA ASN A 67 20.20 -8.58 14.43
C ASN A 67 19.23 -9.30 15.37
N GLU A 68 18.29 -10.06 14.80
CA GLU A 68 17.20 -10.72 15.53
C GLU A 68 17.34 -12.26 15.55
N SER A 69 18.52 -12.80 15.22
CA SER A 69 18.79 -14.25 15.19
C SER A 69 18.25 -15.03 16.40
N PRO A 70 18.39 -14.56 17.66
CA PRO A 70 17.85 -15.27 18.82
C PRO A 70 16.32 -15.32 18.80
N ASN A 71 15.67 -14.18 18.54
CA ASN A 71 14.21 -14.07 18.52
C ASN A 71 13.60 -14.85 17.34
N ILE A 72 14.28 -14.89 16.18
CA ILE A 72 13.90 -15.71 15.03
C ILE A 72 13.83 -17.19 15.41
N ARG A 73 14.85 -17.72 16.10
CA ARG A 73 14.89 -19.15 16.49
C ARG A 73 13.72 -19.52 17.40
N GLU A 74 13.34 -18.61 18.29
CA GLU A 74 12.28 -18.83 19.25
C GLU A 74 10.88 -18.68 18.62
N ILE A 75 10.66 -17.62 17.85
CA ILE A 75 9.30 -17.18 17.48
C ILE A 75 8.88 -17.66 16.07
N LEU A 76 9.81 -17.73 15.11
CA LEU A 76 9.49 -18.08 13.73
C LEU A 76 8.77 -19.44 13.57
N PRO A 77 9.07 -20.50 14.36
CA PRO A 77 8.37 -21.79 14.28
C PRO A 77 6.85 -21.71 14.53
N TYR A 78 6.37 -20.71 15.28
CA TYR A 78 4.93 -20.52 15.52
C TYR A 78 4.18 -20.02 14.28
N LEU A 79 4.89 -19.57 13.24
CA LEU A 79 4.32 -19.07 11.99
C LEU A 79 4.24 -20.13 10.89
N LYS A 80 4.62 -21.39 11.17
CA LYS A 80 4.75 -22.47 10.18
C LYS A 80 3.46 -22.83 9.42
N ASP A 81 2.30 -22.55 10.01
CA ASP A 81 1.00 -22.97 9.48
C ASP A 81 0.36 -21.91 8.55
N TYR A 82 1.02 -20.76 8.34
CA TYR A 82 0.59 -19.75 7.37
C TYR A 82 1.01 -20.11 5.94
N HIS A 83 0.30 -19.55 4.96
CA HIS A 83 0.54 -19.83 3.53
C HIS A 83 1.99 -19.54 3.12
N GLU A 84 2.53 -18.42 3.60
CA GLU A 84 3.96 -18.14 3.49
C GLU A 84 4.45 -17.21 4.61
N VAL A 85 5.74 -17.34 4.93
CA VAL A 85 6.45 -16.46 5.85
C VAL A 85 7.65 -15.88 5.12
N ILE A 86 7.72 -14.55 5.05
CA ILE A 86 8.75 -13.80 4.33
C ILE A 86 9.59 -13.07 5.37
N VAL A 87 10.79 -13.58 5.64
CA VAL A 87 11.73 -12.96 6.57
C VAL A 87 12.65 -12.05 5.80
N VAL A 88 12.58 -10.75 6.10
CA VAL A 88 13.36 -9.72 5.41
C VAL A 88 14.48 -9.24 6.30
N VAL A 89 15.71 -9.63 5.98
CA VAL A 89 16.91 -9.37 6.77
C VAL A 89 17.68 -8.16 6.26
N SER A 90 18.34 -7.42 7.15
CA SER A 90 19.28 -6.35 6.78
C SER A 90 20.34 -6.86 5.79
N VAL A 91 20.81 -5.96 4.91
CA VAL A 91 21.77 -6.23 3.82
C VAL A 91 22.98 -7.08 4.27
N ASP A 92 23.42 -6.88 5.51
CA ASP A 92 24.61 -7.43 6.13
C ASP A 92 24.35 -8.49 7.21
N ASP A 93 23.08 -8.85 7.46
CA ASP A 93 22.69 -9.71 8.57
C ASP A 93 22.52 -11.18 8.14
N HIS A 94 23.64 -11.79 7.77
CA HIS A 94 23.69 -13.19 7.37
C HIS A 94 23.37 -14.16 8.53
N GLU A 95 23.57 -13.74 9.78
CA GLU A 95 23.27 -14.56 10.95
C GLU A 95 21.76 -14.75 11.12
N SER A 96 20.97 -13.66 11.05
CA SER A 96 19.51 -13.74 11.09
C SER A 96 18.97 -14.52 9.89
N ALA A 97 19.59 -14.36 8.71
CA ALA A 97 19.21 -15.09 7.51
C ALA A 97 19.36 -16.62 7.71
N GLU A 98 20.48 -17.05 8.28
CA GLU A 98 20.74 -18.45 8.56
C GLU A 98 19.84 -18.98 9.70
N ALA A 99 19.62 -18.18 10.75
CA ALA A 99 18.67 -18.52 11.81
C ALA A 99 17.25 -18.76 11.25
N ALA A 100 16.79 -17.94 10.31
CA ALA A 100 15.48 -18.08 9.69
C ALA A 100 15.38 -19.38 8.88
N ARG A 101 16.38 -19.69 8.04
CA ARG A 101 16.42 -20.94 7.24
C ARG A 101 16.41 -22.19 8.12
N GLN A 102 17.07 -22.12 9.28
CA GLN A 102 17.11 -23.23 10.23
C GLN A 102 15.80 -23.38 11.02
N ALA A 103 15.25 -22.27 11.50
CA ALA A 103 14.06 -22.27 12.35
C ALA A 103 12.77 -22.62 11.57
N LEU A 104 12.67 -22.17 10.31
CA LEU A 104 11.56 -22.47 9.43
C LEU A 104 12.05 -22.65 7.98
N PRO A 105 12.39 -23.88 7.56
CA PRO A 105 12.93 -24.14 6.22
C PRO A 105 12.01 -23.76 5.05
N THR A 106 10.71 -23.61 5.31
CA THR A 106 9.72 -23.15 4.33
C THR A 106 9.63 -21.63 4.22
N ALA A 107 10.28 -20.88 5.12
CA ALA A 107 10.29 -19.43 5.07
C ALA A 107 11.14 -18.93 3.89
N LYS A 108 10.64 -17.88 3.23
CA LYS A 108 11.40 -17.16 2.22
C LYS A 108 12.27 -16.12 2.90
N VAL A 109 13.59 -16.21 2.69
CA VAL A 109 14.55 -15.24 3.25
C VAL A 109 14.96 -14.27 2.16
N VAL A 110 14.72 -12.97 2.40
CA VAL A 110 14.95 -11.87 1.46
C VAL A 110 15.92 -10.89 2.12
N PHE A 111 16.95 -10.44 1.41
CA PHE A 111 17.79 -9.34 1.88
C PHE A 111 17.18 -8.02 1.46
N GLN A 112 17.17 -7.05 2.38
CA GLN A 112 16.86 -5.67 2.06
C GLN A 112 17.77 -5.13 0.95
N THR A 113 17.28 -4.21 0.16
CA THR A 113 18.09 -3.49 -0.84
C THR A 113 18.63 -2.17 -0.30
N ARG A 114 17.98 -1.61 0.74
CA ARG A 114 18.40 -0.39 1.45
C ARG A 114 18.19 -0.51 2.95
N LYS A 115 18.67 0.48 3.70
CA LYS A 115 18.56 0.48 5.16
C LYS A 115 17.17 0.91 5.64
N GLY A 116 16.72 0.29 6.73
CA GLY A 116 15.59 0.76 7.53
C GLY A 116 14.34 -0.12 7.41
N LYS A 117 13.48 -0.11 8.44
CA LYS A 117 12.31 -1.00 8.55
C LYS A 117 11.38 -0.89 7.34
N GLY A 118 11.14 0.32 6.86
CA GLY A 118 10.27 0.56 5.71
C GLY A 118 10.77 -0.05 4.41
N ASN A 119 12.09 -0.07 4.17
CA ASN A 119 12.64 -0.79 3.03
C ASN A 119 12.46 -2.32 3.20
N ALA A 120 12.57 -2.86 4.41
CA ALA A 120 12.28 -4.27 4.66
C ALA A 120 10.83 -4.60 4.33
N MET A 121 9.91 -3.75 4.79
CA MET A 121 8.49 -3.94 4.47
C MET A 121 8.25 -3.87 2.96
N ALA A 122 8.85 -2.92 2.25
CA ALA A 122 8.73 -2.81 0.79
C ALA A 122 9.27 -4.07 0.08
N CYS A 123 10.47 -4.54 0.42
CA CYS A 123 11.05 -5.76 -0.14
C CYS A 123 10.21 -6.99 0.19
N GLY A 124 9.68 -7.09 1.42
CA GLY A 124 8.81 -8.19 1.81
C GLY A 124 7.47 -8.19 1.07
N PHE A 125 6.87 -7.01 0.88
CA PHE A 125 5.61 -6.86 0.16
C PHE A 125 5.74 -7.19 -1.33
N ALA A 126 6.90 -6.92 -1.95
CA ALA A 126 7.17 -7.31 -3.33
C ALA A 126 7.14 -8.83 -3.54
N GLU A 127 7.27 -9.61 -2.47
CA GLU A 127 7.39 -11.06 -2.50
C GLU A 127 6.11 -11.79 -2.07
N VAL A 128 5.05 -11.05 -1.73
CA VAL A 128 3.76 -11.57 -1.27
C VAL A 128 2.99 -12.26 -2.41
N THR A 129 2.50 -13.46 -2.13
CA THR A 129 1.63 -14.27 -3.00
C THR A 129 0.27 -14.62 -2.39
N GLY A 130 0.09 -14.32 -1.09
CA GLY A 130 -1.15 -14.53 -0.36
C GLY A 130 -2.21 -13.45 -0.62
N ASP A 131 -3.41 -13.69 -0.10
CA ASP A 131 -4.56 -12.81 -0.26
C ASP A 131 -4.57 -11.72 0.83
N ALA A 132 -4.03 -12.03 2.02
CA ALA A 132 -3.89 -11.12 3.14
C ALA A 132 -2.43 -11.08 3.63
N ILE A 133 -2.01 -9.90 4.09
CA ILE A 133 -0.67 -9.61 4.58
C ILE A 133 -0.75 -9.33 6.06
N VAL A 134 0.16 -9.90 6.83
CA VAL A 134 0.39 -9.59 8.25
C VAL A 134 1.79 -9.02 8.40
N MET A 135 1.88 -7.83 8.98
CA MET A 135 3.15 -7.23 9.41
C MET A 135 3.47 -7.73 10.82
N PHE A 136 4.59 -8.39 11.01
CA PHE A 136 4.92 -9.05 12.28
C PHE A 136 6.36 -8.76 12.72
N ASP A 137 6.53 -8.02 13.81
CA ASP A 137 7.84 -7.72 14.38
C ASP A 137 8.34 -8.92 15.21
N ILE A 138 9.52 -9.43 14.88
CA ILE A 138 10.10 -10.64 15.47
C ILE A 138 10.95 -10.35 16.72
N ASP A 139 10.50 -9.46 17.60
CA ASP A 139 11.24 -9.07 18.82
C ASP A 139 10.63 -9.64 20.12
N GLY A 140 9.54 -10.40 20.00
CA GLY A 140 8.77 -10.98 21.11
C GLY A 140 7.66 -10.07 21.65
N SER A 141 7.53 -8.83 21.15
CA SER A 141 6.49 -7.90 21.61
C SER A 141 5.10 -8.18 21.04
N ALA A 142 5.01 -8.92 19.94
CA ALA A 142 3.76 -9.36 19.32
C ALA A 142 3.59 -10.87 19.47
N ASP A 143 2.39 -11.31 19.88
CA ASP A 143 2.04 -12.73 19.98
C ASP A 143 1.54 -13.26 18.62
N PRO A 144 2.21 -14.24 17.99
CA PRO A 144 1.77 -14.82 16.73
C PRO A 144 0.38 -15.47 16.82
N HIS A 145 -0.06 -15.89 18.01
CA HIS A 145 -1.39 -16.45 18.23
C HIS A 145 -2.52 -15.42 18.13
N GLU A 146 -2.22 -14.12 18.05
CA GLU A 146 -3.22 -13.08 17.81
C GLU A 146 -3.59 -12.92 16.32
N ILE A 147 -2.75 -13.38 15.37
CA ILE A 147 -2.99 -13.26 13.91
C ILE A 147 -4.42 -13.65 13.50
N PRO A 148 -5.02 -14.76 13.98
CA PRO A 148 -6.39 -15.12 13.63
C PRO A 148 -7.42 -14.03 13.91
N ARG A 149 -7.23 -13.20 14.95
CA ARG A 149 -8.14 -12.07 15.26
C ARG A 149 -8.02 -10.95 14.25
N PHE A 150 -6.82 -10.70 13.73
CA PHE A 150 -6.59 -9.74 12.66
C PHE A 150 -7.23 -10.21 11.35
N ILE A 151 -7.03 -11.49 10.99
CA ILE A 151 -7.65 -12.08 9.80
C ILE A 151 -9.19 -12.10 9.92
N LYS A 152 -9.71 -12.34 11.13
CA LYS A 152 -11.14 -12.20 11.39
C LYS A 152 -11.65 -10.79 11.11
N ALA A 153 -10.95 -9.75 11.58
CA ALA A 153 -11.36 -8.37 11.31
C ALA A 153 -11.39 -8.05 9.80
N LEU A 154 -10.43 -8.58 9.02
CA LEU A 154 -10.42 -8.46 7.57
C LEU A 154 -11.63 -9.16 6.91
N THR A 155 -11.91 -10.39 7.31
CA THR A 155 -13.02 -11.19 6.76
C THR A 155 -14.40 -10.68 7.20
N ASP A 156 -14.49 -9.98 8.34
CA ASP A 156 -15.68 -9.25 8.80
C ASP A 156 -15.92 -7.93 8.02
N GLY A 157 -15.03 -7.56 7.10
CA GLY A 157 -15.22 -6.44 6.17
C GLY A 157 -14.22 -5.30 6.30
N ALA A 158 -13.19 -5.41 7.14
CA ALA A 158 -12.11 -4.44 7.17
C ALA A 158 -11.20 -4.56 5.93
N ASP A 159 -10.67 -3.43 5.48
CA ASP A 159 -9.57 -3.34 4.52
C ASP A 159 -8.21 -3.39 5.24
N LEU A 160 -8.15 -2.82 6.46
CA LEU A 160 -7.01 -2.83 7.37
C LEU A 160 -7.48 -3.21 8.79
N ALA A 161 -6.89 -4.26 9.34
CA ALA A 161 -6.96 -4.64 10.75
C ALA A 161 -5.72 -4.09 11.46
N LYS A 162 -5.91 -3.14 12.36
CA LYS A 162 -4.83 -2.37 12.97
C LYS A 162 -4.73 -2.68 14.46
N GLY A 163 -3.59 -3.18 14.91
CA GLY A 163 -3.41 -3.60 16.31
C GLY A 163 -3.49 -2.40 17.24
N SER A 164 -4.04 -2.57 18.44
CA SER A 164 -4.10 -1.49 19.43
C SER A 164 -3.89 -1.99 20.84
N ARG A 165 -2.90 -1.39 21.51
CA ARG A 165 -2.63 -1.58 22.95
C ARG A 165 -3.62 -0.85 23.85
N PHE A 166 -4.33 0.13 23.29
CA PHE A 166 -5.22 1.03 24.04
C PHE A 166 -6.71 0.73 23.84
N CYS A 167 -7.06 -0.19 22.93
CA CYS A 167 -8.41 -0.72 22.83
C CYS A 167 -8.76 -1.58 24.06
N ARG A 168 -10.06 -1.71 24.36
CA ARG A 168 -10.51 -2.60 25.43
C ARG A 168 -10.09 -4.05 25.13
N GLY A 169 -9.28 -4.63 26.01
CA GLY A 169 -8.69 -5.95 25.83
C GLY A 169 -7.30 -5.96 25.19
N GLY A 170 -6.74 -4.78 24.89
CA GLY A 170 -5.31 -4.61 24.61
C GLY A 170 -4.55 -4.21 25.88
N GLY A 171 -3.22 -4.19 25.78
CA GLY A 171 -2.34 -3.80 26.87
C GLY A 171 -0.88 -3.71 26.43
N SER A 172 0.01 -3.37 27.36
CA SER A 172 1.44 -3.30 27.11
C SER A 172 2.23 -3.42 28.41
N ASP A 173 3.28 -4.22 28.40
CA ASP A 173 4.27 -4.32 29.49
C ASP A 173 5.33 -3.21 29.42
N ASP A 174 5.48 -2.53 28.27
CA ASP A 174 6.56 -1.56 27.98
C ASP A 174 6.07 -0.09 27.88
N ILE A 175 4.86 0.21 28.35
CA ILE A 175 4.28 1.54 28.19
C ILE A 175 4.77 2.53 29.26
N THR A 176 5.73 3.37 28.89
CA THR A 176 6.13 4.52 29.72
C THR A 176 5.17 5.70 29.55
N LEU A 177 5.10 6.58 30.55
CA LEU A 177 4.30 7.82 30.48
C LEU A 177 4.71 8.70 29.29
N LEU A 178 6.00 8.74 28.96
CA LEU A 178 6.51 9.49 27.81
C LEU A 178 6.02 8.90 26.48
N ARG A 179 6.10 7.57 26.32
CA ARG A 179 5.59 6.88 25.11
C ARG A 179 4.08 7.02 24.98
N THR A 180 3.36 6.93 26.09
CA THR A 180 1.90 7.14 26.14
C THR A 180 1.54 8.56 25.68
N SER A 181 2.23 9.57 26.22
CA SER A 181 1.97 10.98 25.88
C SER A 181 2.36 11.31 24.43
N GLY A 182 3.49 10.77 23.95
CA GLY A 182 3.93 10.90 22.56
C GLY A 182 2.93 10.26 21.59
N ASN A 183 2.49 9.02 21.88
CA ASN A 183 1.48 8.33 21.08
C ASN A 183 0.16 9.09 21.08
N PHE A 184 -0.27 9.62 22.24
CA PHE A 184 -1.47 10.45 22.31
C PHE A 184 -1.38 11.70 21.41
N GLY A 185 -0.24 12.40 21.42
CA GLY A 185 -0.02 13.56 20.56
C GLY A 185 -0.07 13.21 19.06
N LEU A 186 0.59 12.12 18.66
CA LEU A 186 0.56 11.63 17.29
C LEU A 186 -0.83 11.14 16.88
N ASN A 187 -1.55 10.45 17.76
CA ASN A 187 -2.93 10.02 17.56
C ASN A 187 -3.87 11.20 17.34
N LEU A 188 -3.78 12.24 18.19
CA LEU A 188 -4.60 13.44 18.06
C LEU A 188 -4.35 14.11 16.71
N LEU A 189 -3.09 14.27 16.34
CA LEU A 189 -2.75 14.90 15.09
C LEU A 189 -3.19 14.08 13.88
N ALA A 190 -2.88 12.79 13.85
CA ALA A 190 -3.33 11.89 12.80
C ALA A 190 -4.86 11.90 12.69
N SER A 191 -5.56 11.97 13.82
CA SER A 191 -7.02 12.03 13.85
C SER A 191 -7.55 13.31 13.20
N VAL A 192 -6.95 14.47 13.50
CA VAL A 192 -7.31 15.75 12.88
C VAL A 192 -6.98 15.76 11.38
N LEU A 193 -5.82 15.21 10.99
CA LEU A 193 -5.33 15.22 9.62
C LEU A 193 -6.00 14.17 8.73
N THR A 194 -6.53 13.08 9.27
CA THR A 194 -7.23 12.04 8.50
C THR A 194 -8.75 12.12 8.66
N LYS A 195 -9.24 12.85 9.66
CA LYS A 195 -10.65 12.85 10.12
C LYS A 195 -11.13 11.46 10.58
N ARG A 196 -10.22 10.57 10.94
CA ARG A 196 -10.53 9.28 11.57
C ARG A 196 -10.08 9.31 13.03
N ARG A 197 -10.53 8.39 13.86
CA ARG A 197 -10.05 8.25 15.24
C ARG A 197 -9.20 7.00 15.33
N PHE A 198 -8.03 7.12 15.93
CA PHE A 198 -7.13 6.01 16.22
C PHE A 198 -6.83 5.99 17.71
N SER A 199 -6.84 4.81 18.31
CA SER A 199 -6.38 4.62 19.69
C SER A 199 -4.87 4.38 19.78
N ASP A 200 -4.22 3.90 18.71
CA ASP A 200 -2.78 3.57 18.76
C ASP A 200 -2.03 3.63 17.41
N LEU A 201 -1.72 4.81 16.89
CA LEU A 201 -1.13 4.97 15.55
C LEU A 201 0.22 4.27 15.35
N CYS A 202 1.01 4.13 16.41
CA CYS A 202 2.41 3.68 16.34
C CYS A 202 2.62 2.27 16.90
N TYR A 203 1.70 1.36 16.59
CA TYR A 203 1.85 -0.06 16.88
C TYR A 203 1.92 -0.85 15.57
N GLY A 204 3.02 -1.57 15.38
CA GLY A 204 3.40 -2.17 14.11
C GLY A 204 2.64 -3.42 13.72
N TYR A 205 1.90 -4.02 14.65
CA TYR A 205 1.14 -5.23 14.39
C TYR A 205 -0.13 -4.91 13.60
N ASN A 206 -0.11 -5.21 12.30
CA ASN A 206 -1.17 -4.84 11.37
C ASN A 206 -1.40 -5.97 10.37
N ALA A 207 -2.63 -6.09 9.88
CA ALA A 207 -2.95 -6.95 8.74
C ALA A 207 -3.84 -6.21 7.74
N PHE A 208 -3.65 -6.46 6.44
CA PHE A 208 -4.47 -5.86 5.38
C PHE A 208 -4.50 -6.76 4.15
N TRP A 209 -5.43 -6.50 3.24
CA TRP A 209 -5.55 -7.28 2.00
C TRP A 209 -4.44 -6.95 1.01
N ALA A 210 -3.86 -7.96 0.36
CA ALA A 210 -2.80 -7.79 -0.62
C ALA A 210 -3.24 -6.92 -1.81
N ASP A 211 -4.53 -6.96 -2.16
CA ASP A 211 -5.15 -6.09 -3.17
C ASP A 211 -5.08 -4.59 -2.82
N GLN A 212 -4.63 -4.20 -1.62
CA GLN A 212 -4.41 -2.80 -1.22
C GLN A 212 -2.93 -2.38 -1.30
N LEU A 213 -1.99 -3.25 -1.66
CA LEU A 213 -0.58 -2.89 -1.70
C LEU A 213 -0.29 -1.69 -2.62
N TYR A 214 -0.93 -1.64 -3.79
CA TYR A 214 -0.69 -0.59 -4.78
C TYR A 214 -0.96 0.83 -4.23
N MET A 215 -1.96 1.00 -3.34
CA MET A 215 -2.29 2.31 -2.79
C MET A 215 -1.28 2.77 -1.73
N LEU A 216 -0.44 1.86 -1.26
CA LEU A 216 0.65 2.18 -0.35
C LEU A 216 1.80 2.87 -1.04
N ASP A 217 1.93 2.84 -2.38
CA ASP A 217 2.84 3.71 -3.16
C ASP A 217 4.25 3.82 -2.53
N LEU A 218 4.80 2.65 -2.18
CA LEU A 218 6.08 2.54 -1.49
C LEU A 218 7.23 2.71 -2.48
N PRO A 219 8.41 3.16 -2.01
CA PRO A 219 9.57 3.28 -2.87
C PRO A 219 9.96 1.95 -3.51
N ASP A 220 10.42 2.02 -4.77
CA ASP A 220 10.91 0.86 -5.53
C ASP A 220 12.06 0.16 -4.79
N THR A 221 12.09 -1.16 -4.86
CA THR A 221 13.08 -2.03 -4.21
C THR A 221 14.32 -2.25 -5.06
N GLU A 222 14.30 -1.97 -6.37
CA GLU A 222 15.40 -2.29 -7.31
C GLU A 222 16.67 -1.43 -7.14
N ALA A 223 16.55 -0.23 -6.57
CA ALA A 223 17.69 0.67 -6.37
C ALA A 223 18.54 0.26 -5.16
N ASN A 224 19.75 -0.26 -5.42
CA ASN A 224 20.81 -0.56 -4.45
C ASN A 224 21.63 0.69 -4.07
N ASP A 225 20.96 1.83 -3.92
CA ASP A 225 21.60 3.03 -3.39
C ASP A 225 21.56 2.89 -1.86
N ALA A 226 22.72 2.77 -1.21
CA ALA A 226 22.80 2.54 0.24
C ALA A 226 22.15 3.64 1.11
N GLU A 227 21.69 4.73 0.50
CA GLU A 227 21.01 5.83 1.15
C GLU A 227 19.52 5.54 1.36
N MET A 228 19.02 5.87 2.57
CA MET A 228 17.60 5.77 2.86
C MET A 228 16.81 6.78 2.05
N VAL A 229 15.76 6.35 1.38
CA VAL A 229 14.74 7.23 0.82
C VAL A 229 13.57 7.41 1.79
N ARG A 230 12.70 8.38 1.51
CA ARG A 230 11.52 8.63 2.34
C ARG A 230 10.64 7.38 2.38
N GLY A 231 10.24 6.96 3.59
CA GLY A 231 9.43 5.77 3.77
C GLY A 231 10.25 4.52 4.10
N ASP A 232 11.58 4.57 3.98
CA ASP A 232 12.45 3.44 4.33
C ASP A 232 12.63 3.30 5.87
N GLY A 233 12.29 4.32 6.67
CA GLY A 233 12.51 4.31 8.12
C GLY A 233 11.38 3.71 8.94
N PHE A 234 11.40 3.99 10.25
CA PHE A 234 10.35 3.57 11.19
C PHE A 234 9.01 4.30 10.97
N GLU A 235 8.97 5.34 10.14
CA GLU A 235 7.73 6.01 9.76
C GLU A 235 6.78 5.16 8.91
N ILE A 236 7.23 3.99 8.43
CA ILE A 236 6.46 3.09 7.55
C ILE A 236 5.08 2.75 8.11
N GLU A 237 4.95 2.51 9.41
CA GLU A 237 3.66 2.16 10.04
C GLU A 237 2.67 3.31 9.93
N ALA A 238 3.10 4.52 10.29
CA ALA A 238 2.28 5.71 10.20
C ALA A 238 1.99 6.09 8.74
N LEU A 239 2.92 5.81 7.82
CA LEU A 239 2.71 5.96 6.38
C LEU A 239 1.58 5.03 5.92
N ILE A 240 1.68 3.74 6.21
CA ILE A 240 0.67 2.74 5.82
C ILE A 240 -0.70 3.12 6.39
N ILE A 241 -0.79 3.34 7.72
CA ILE A 241 -2.05 3.71 8.38
C ILE A 241 -2.58 5.03 7.83
N GLY A 242 -1.71 6.02 7.61
CA GLY A 242 -2.09 7.30 7.02
C GLY A 242 -2.68 7.16 5.62
N ARG A 243 -2.09 6.31 4.77
CA ARG A 243 -2.57 6.05 3.40
C ARG A 243 -3.90 5.32 3.40
N PHE A 244 -4.07 4.32 4.26
CA PHE A 244 -5.37 3.70 4.52
C PHE A 244 -6.40 4.73 5.01
N ALA A 245 -6.05 5.58 5.98
CA ALA A 245 -6.96 6.55 6.56
C ALA A 245 -7.42 7.65 5.60
N LEU A 246 -6.54 8.04 4.67
CA LEU A 246 -6.81 9.04 3.62
C LEU A 246 -7.56 8.47 2.41
N SER A 247 -7.63 7.14 2.30
CA SER A 247 -8.45 6.40 1.34
C SER A 247 -9.86 6.12 1.88
N ASP A 248 -10.69 5.47 1.05
CA ASP A 248 -12.03 5.00 1.42
C ASP A 248 -12.02 3.63 2.13
N ALA A 249 -10.84 3.15 2.56
CA ALA A 249 -10.69 1.87 3.24
C ALA A 249 -11.44 1.80 4.58
N ALA A 250 -12.02 0.64 4.89
CA ALA A 250 -12.53 0.30 6.20
C ALA A 250 -11.37 -0.09 7.14
N ILE A 251 -11.24 0.59 8.27
CA ILE A 251 -10.18 0.31 9.24
C ILE A 251 -10.84 -0.15 10.54
N THR A 252 -10.39 -1.28 11.07
CA THR A 252 -10.85 -1.84 12.34
C THR A 252 -9.68 -1.99 13.28
N GLU A 253 -9.78 -1.44 14.50
CA GLU A 253 -8.75 -1.65 15.52
C GLU A 253 -8.97 -2.99 16.22
N VAL A 254 -7.92 -3.80 16.29
CA VAL A 254 -7.90 -5.11 16.95
C VAL A 254 -7.16 -4.97 18.28
N PRO A 255 -7.80 -5.25 19.43
CA PRO A 255 -7.10 -5.20 20.72
C PRO A 255 -5.95 -6.20 20.74
N SER A 256 -4.76 -5.75 21.10
CA SER A 256 -3.54 -6.55 21.08
C SER A 256 -2.70 -6.25 22.32
N PHE A 257 -1.99 -7.24 22.85
CA PHE A 257 -1.13 -7.07 24.01
C PHE A 257 0.35 -7.00 23.58
N GLU A 258 1.02 -5.90 23.93
CA GLU A 258 2.45 -5.72 23.66
C GLU A 258 3.28 -6.28 24.81
N HIS A 259 3.92 -7.42 24.60
CA HIS A 259 4.80 -8.05 25.58
C HIS A 259 6.18 -7.37 25.64
N GLY A 260 6.89 -7.61 26.75
CA GLY A 260 8.32 -7.29 26.81
C GLY A 260 9.11 -8.07 25.76
N ARG A 261 10.09 -7.42 25.12
CA ARG A 261 11.00 -8.07 24.17
C ARG A 261 11.71 -9.25 24.83
N TYR A 262 11.87 -10.35 24.10
CA TYR A 262 12.61 -11.52 24.60
C TYR A 262 14.10 -11.21 24.65
N HIS A 263 14.63 -10.63 23.58
CA HIS A 263 16.03 -10.22 23.46
C HIS A 263 16.16 -8.84 22.78
N GLY A 264 17.27 -8.14 23.09
CA GLY A 264 17.65 -6.89 22.44
C GLY A 264 17.07 -5.61 23.06
N HIS A 265 17.51 -4.46 22.52
CA HIS A 265 17.04 -3.13 22.90
C HIS A 265 16.34 -2.45 21.72
N THR A 266 15.48 -1.46 22.00
CA THR A 266 14.79 -0.72 20.94
C THR A 266 15.77 0.08 20.08
N ASN A 267 15.64 -0.06 18.76
CA ASN A 267 16.38 0.74 17.78
C ASN A 267 15.66 2.06 17.42
N LEU A 268 14.53 2.36 18.09
CA LEU A 268 13.69 3.52 17.83
C LEU A 268 14.23 4.77 18.53
N ASN A 269 14.41 5.86 17.78
CA ASN A 269 14.68 7.18 18.35
C ASN A 269 13.39 8.00 18.37
N THR A 270 12.77 8.08 19.56
CA THR A 270 11.45 8.69 19.78
C THR A 270 11.26 10.06 19.12
N PHE A 271 12.26 10.94 19.19
CA PHE A 271 12.13 12.30 18.66
C PHE A 271 12.35 12.37 17.14
N ARG A 272 13.42 11.74 16.64
CA ARG A 272 13.73 11.74 15.21
C ARG A 272 12.66 11.01 14.41
N ASP A 273 12.23 9.85 14.89
CA ASP A 273 11.23 9.03 14.21
C ASP A 273 9.84 9.64 14.38
N GLY A 274 9.52 10.21 15.54
CA GLY A 274 8.29 10.98 15.74
C GLY A 274 8.16 12.17 14.78
N PHE A 275 9.25 12.90 14.50
CA PHE A 275 9.25 13.97 13.50
C PHE A 275 9.06 13.45 12.07
N ARG A 276 9.68 12.31 11.72
CA ARG A 276 9.50 11.66 10.41
C ARG A 276 8.05 11.22 10.19
N VAL A 277 7.42 10.66 11.22
CA VAL A 277 5.99 10.29 11.23
C VAL A 277 5.12 11.53 10.99
N LEU A 278 5.32 12.58 11.79
CA LEU A 278 4.60 13.86 11.66
C LEU A 278 4.68 14.42 10.23
N TRP A 279 5.90 14.53 9.70
CA TRP A 279 6.15 15.10 8.39
C TRP A 279 5.51 14.26 7.27
N THR A 280 5.55 12.94 7.41
CA THR A 280 4.91 12.01 6.46
C THR A 280 3.40 12.21 6.40
N ILE A 281 2.72 12.34 7.55
CA ILE A 281 1.27 12.55 7.59
C ILE A 281 0.89 13.90 6.95
N LEU A 282 1.65 14.97 7.22
CA LEU A 282 1.40 16.29 6.64
C LEU A 282 1.50 16.28 5.11
N GLN A 283 2.54 15.64 4.58
CA GLN A 283 2.75 15.54 3.14
C GLN A 283 1.71 14.66 2.46
N ASP A 284 1.36 13.51 3.03
CA ASP A 284 0.33 12.64 2.47
C ASP A 284 -1.04 13.34 2.44
N ARG A 285 -1.35 14.18 3.43
CA ARG A 285 -2.54 15.04 3.39
C ARG A 285 -2.46 16.11 2.30
N ALA A 286 -1.31 16.75 2.11
CA ALA A 286 -1.11 17.72 1.05
C ALA A 286 -1.30 17.09 -0.34
N TYR A 287 -0.73 15.90 -0.53
CA TYR A 287 -0.91 15.07 -1.72
C TYR A 287 -2.40 14.75 -1.95
N ALA A 288 -3.08 14.19 -0.95
CA ALA A 288 -4.50 13.84 -1.04
C ALA A 288 -5.40 15.05 -1.35
N ARG A 289 -5.13 16.23 -0.75
CA ARG A 289 -5.85 17.48 -1.06
C ARG A 289 -5.64 17.93 -2.51
N ARG A 290 -4.41 17.83 -3.01
CA ARG A 290 -4.08 18.17 -4.39
C ARG A 290 -4.83 17.25 -5.37
N ILE A 291 -4.87 15.95 -5.09
CA ILE A 291 -5.58 14.98 -5.94
C ILE A 291 -7.08 15.25 -5.95
N ARG A 292 -7.70 15.49 -4.79
CA ARG A 292 -9.14 15.85 -4.72
C ARG A 292 -9.46 17.13 -5.48
N THR A 293 -8.54 18.11 -5.46
CA THR A 293 -8.71 19.37 -6.20
C THR A 293 -8.65 19.14 -7.71
N LEU A 294 -7.69 18.33 -8.18
CA LEU A 294 -7.56 17.94 -9.58
C LEU A 294 -8.78 17.13 -10.06
N ALA A 295 -9.25 16.18 -9.26
CA ALA A 295 -10.46 15.40 -9.54
C ALA A 295 -11.75 16.25 -9.55
N LYS A 296 -11.86 17.25 -8.66
CA LYS A 296 -13.02 18.17 -8.65
C LYS A 296 -13.02 19.12 -9.84
N ARG A 297 -11.83 19.56 -10.30
CA ARG A 297 -11.69 20.30 -11.58
C ARG A 297 -12.11 19.44 -12.77
N ARG A 298 -11.89 18.12 -12.73
CA ARG A 298 -12.40 17.17 -13.74
C ARG A 298 -13.92 17.16 -13.83
N HIS A 299 -14.63 17.08 -12.70
CA HIS A 299 -16.10 17.15 -12.70
C HIS A 299 -16.65 18.51 -13.18
N LEU A 300 -15.96 19.61 -12.88
CA LEU A 300 -16.33 20.94 -13.37
C LEU A 300 -16.05 21.09 -14.88
N SER A 301 -14.96 20.50 -15.38
CA SER A 301 -14.58 20.55 -16.79
C SER A 301 -15.31 19.52 -17.66
N SER A 302 -15.82 18.42 -17.09
CA SER A 302 -16.69 17.47 -17.80
C SER A 302 -18.16 17.88 -17.76
N ALA A 303 -18.57 18.70 -16.78
CA ALA A 303 -19.88 19.36 -16.75
C ALA A 303 -19.97 20.56 -17.71
N ALA A 304 -18.83 21.15 -18.08
CA ALA A 304 -18.74 21.89 -19.33
C ALA A 304 -18.71 20.86 -20.46
N GLY A 305 -19.83 20.68 -21.16
CA GLY A 305 -19.93 19.74 -22.28
C GLY A 305 -18.75 19.89 -23.26
N PRO A 306 -18.42 18.83 -24.03
CA PRO A 306 -17.17 18.76 -24.79
C PRO A 306 -16.99 20.01 -25.65
N GLN A 307 -16.06 20.89 -25.25
CA GLN A 307 -15.60 21.95 -26.13
C GLN A 307 -14.77 21.32 -27.21
N ARG A 308 -15.30 21.36 -28.44
CA ARG A 308 -14.58 20.94 -29.64
C ARG A 308 -13.25 21.70 -29.70
N PRO A 309 -12.11 21.02 -29.91
CA PRO A 309 -10.85 21.70 -30.19
C PRO A 309 -11.01 22.66 -31.38
N GLY A 310 -10.60 23.92 -31.21
CA GLY A 310 -10.74 25.01 -32.20
C GLY A 310 -9.87 24.88 -33.46
N TRP A 311 -9.47 23.68 -33.85
CA TRP A 311 -8.78 23.41 -35.12
C TRP A 311 -9.66 22.67 -36.14
N MET A 312 -10.89 22.32 -35.78
CA MET A 312 -11.85 21.72 -36.71
C MET A 312 -12.64 22.83 -37.43
N THR A 313 -11.97 23.56 -38.32
CA THR A 313 -12.59 24.45 -39.32
C THR A 313 -12.94 23.68 -40.59
N ASP A 314 -14.01 24.10 -41.27
CA ASP A 314 -14.80 23.45 -42.33
C ASP A 314 -14.09 23.07 -43.66
N GLU A 315 -12.94 22.39 -43.65
CA GLU A 315 -12.24 21.98 -44.89
C GLU A 315 -12.07 20.48 -45.15
N VAL A 316 -12.96 19.64 -44.62
CA VAL A 316 -13.16 18.27 -45.15
C VAL A 316 -14.65 18.00 -45.35
N ARG A 317 -15.29 18.81 -46.20
CA ARG A 317 -16.64 18.53 -46.72
C ARG A 317 -16.67 18.15 -48.20
N HIS A 318 -15.53 18.09 -48.87
CA HIS A 318 -15.44 17.66 -50.27
C HIS A 318 -14.21 16.78 -50.49
N GLY A 319 -14.37 15.46 -50.39
CA GLY A 319 -13.26 14.55 -50.66
C GLY A 319 -13.49 13.07 -50.40
N VAL A 320 -14.73 12.56 -50.45
CA VAL A 320 -14.98 11.11 -50.47
C VAL A 320 -15.74 10.77 -51.74
N ARG A 321 -15.00 10.59 -52.84
CA ARG A 321 -15.41 9.74 -53.97
C ARG A 321 -14.19 9.00 -54.50
N ARG A 322 -14.33 7.67 -54.58
CA ARG A 322 -13.34 6.64 -54.98
C ARG A 322 -12.28 6.46 -53.90
N ILE A 323 -12.15 5.29 -53.30
CA ILE A 323 -11.65 4.10 -53.96
C ILE A 323 -12.49 2.86 -53.58
N LYS A 324 -13.10 2.25 -54.59
CA LYS A 324 -13.52 0.83 -54.61
C LYS A 324 -12.45 0.09 -55.41
N ARG A 325 -11.99 -1.05 -54.86
CA ARG A 325 -11.53 -2.27 -55.55
C ARG A 325 -10.27 -2.24 -56.45
N LEU A 326 -9.46 -3.29 -56.25
CA LEU A 326 -8.56 -3.96 -57.21
C LEU A 326 -7.24 -3.20 -57.48
N ASP A 327 -6.05 -3.77 -57.57
CA ASP A 327 -5.61 -5.14 -57.87
C ASP A 327 -4.32 -5.52 -57.12
N LEU A 328 -4.25 -6.77 -56.69
CA LEU A 328 -3.01 -7.52 -56.50
C LEU A 328 -2.56 -7.98 -57.88
N GLU A 329 -1.65 -7.24 -58.56
CA GLU A 329 -0.77 -7.73 -59.64
C GLU A 329 -0.06 -6.54 -60.31
N SER A 330 1.13 -6.17 -59.83
CA SER A 330 2.18 -5.53 -60.65
C SER A 330 3.46 -5.29 -59.83
N MET A 331 4.34 -6.28 -59.77
CA MET A 331 5.77 -6.02 -59.53
C MET A 331 6.44 -5.69 -60.88
N PRO A 332 7.25 -4.63 -60.98
CA PRO A 332 8.27 -4.56 -62.01
C PRO A 332 9.47 -5.42 -61.60
N ARG A 333 9.78 -6.40 -62.45
CA ARG A 333 11.07 -7.11 -62.47
C ARG A 333 12.16 -6.10 -62.81
N THR A 334 13.16 -5.95 -61.96
CA THR A 334 14.45 -5.37 -62.35
C THR A 334 15.38 -6.50 -62.77
N GLY A 335 15.94 -6.37 -63.97
CA GLY A 335 17.12 -7.12 -64.39
C GLY A 335 18.39 -6.59 -63.75
#